data_AF-A0A416TJE4-F1
#
_entry.id   AF-A0A416TJE4-F1
#
_cell.length_a   1.000
_cell.length_b   1.000
_cell.length_c   1.000
_cell.angle_alpha   90.00
_cell.angle_beta   90.00
_cell.angle_gamma   90.00
#
_symmetry.space_group_name_H-M   'P 1'
#
loop_
_entity.id
_entity.type
_entity.pdbx_description
1 polymer ?
#
loop_
_entity_poly.entity_id
_entity_poly.type
_entity_poly.pdbx_seq_one_letter_code
_entity_poly.pdbx_strand_id
1 'polypeptide(L)'
;MYLLIFLIVICFFKWKYYLKKNNIPYKYFYPTLVMGSIYIVMIQINILIEGHVYILFFGGMTALFYISGLLLGFKRGCHFLEIMDKHYPRTMYKFNMSTKSDKFKAFDKELEHIEENAVDIVKEAILQRNLIKPTMLLHIELIIIMTVSDIIYFS
;
A
#
# COMPACT_ATOMS: atom_id res chain seq x y z
N MET A 1 -22.64 -4.21 11.58
CA MET A 1 -22.49 -2.78 11.23
C MET A 1 -21.67 -1.96 12.24
N TYR A 2 -22.00 -1.89 13.54
CA TYR A 2 -21.26 -1.06 14.51
C TYR A 2 -19.79 -1.45 14.71
N LEU A 3 -19.48 -2.75 14.71
CA LEU A 3 -18.11 -3.27 14.80
C LEU A 3 -17.25 -2.83 13.59
N LEU A 4 -17.82 -2.89 12.38
CA LEU A 4 -17.15 -2.46 11.15
C LEU A 4 -16.75 -0.98 11.23
N ILE A 5 -17.69 -0.11 11.60
CA ILE A 5 -17.46 1.33 11.73
C ILE A 5 -16.35 1.59 12.76
N PHE A 6 -16.41 0.91 13.91
CA PHE A 6 -15.39 1.02 14.94
C PHE A 6 -13.99 0.62 14.46
N LEU A 7 -13.87 -0.52 13.77
CA LEU A 7 -12.59 -1.00 13.23
C LEU A 7 -12.03 -0.10 12.12
N ILE A 8 -12.87 0.42 11.23
CA ILE A 8 -12.46 1.39 10.20
C ILE A 8 -11.93 2.67 10.85
N VAL A 9 -12.62 3.18 11.87
CA VAL A 9 -12.20 4.41 12.58
C VAL A 9 -10.84 4.21 13.25
N ILE A 10 -10.62 3.08 13.94
CA ILE A 10 -9.32 2.75 14.53
C ILE A 10 -8.24 2.65 13.46
N CYS A 11 -8.51 1.95 12.35
CA CYS A 11 -7.59 1.83 11.23
C CYS A 11 -7.18 3.22 10.71
N PHE A 12 -8.15 4.11 10.49
CA PHE A 12 -7.89 5.46 10.03
C PHE A 12 -7.02 6.27 11.02
N PHE A 13 -7.32 6.24 12.32
CA PHE A 13 -6.51 6.93 13.32
C PHE A 13 -5.09 6.36 13.40
N LYS A 14 -4.92 5.04 13.32
CA LYS A 14 -3.61 4.39 13.31
C LYS A 14 -2.77 4.84 12.13
N TRP A 15 -3.33 4.83 10.92
CA TRP A 15 -2.64 5.25 9.71
C TRP A 15 -2.39 6.75 9.69
N LYS A 16 -3.32 7.57 10.17
CA LYS A 16 -3.10 9.02 10.37
C LYS A 16 -1.94 9.29 11.30
N TYR A 17 -1.85 8.59 12.43
CA TYR A 17 -0.73 8.71 13.37
C TYR A 17 0.59 8.28 12.73
N TYR A 18 0.60 7.15 12.00
CA TYR A 18 1.77 6.68 11.26
C TYR A 18 2.27 7.72 10.25
N LEU A 19 1.39 8.32 9.45
CA LEU A 19 1.75 9.35 8.47
C LEU A 19 2.33 10.60 9.13
N LYS A 20 1.69 11.06 10.21
CA LYS A 20 2.16 12.23 10.97
C LYS A 20 3.53 11.96 11.61
N LYS A 21 3.74 10.79 12.20
CA LYS A 21 5.00 10.43 12.88
C LYS A 21 6.19 10.39 11.91
N ASN A 22 5.96 9.98 10.66
CA ASN A 22 7.01 9.81 9.65
C ASN A 22 7.07 10.97 8.64
N ASN A 23 6.34 12.07 8.84
CA ASN A 23 6.24 13.21 7.91
C ASN A 23 5.88 12.79 6.47
N ILE A 24 5.03 11.79 6.30
CA ILE A 24 4.64 11.28 4.99
C ILE A 24 3.44 12.07 4.46
N PRO A 25 3.50 12.63 3.23
CA PRO A 25 2.36 13.26 2.59
C PRO A 25 1.17 12.31 2.39
N TYR A 26 -0.03 12.76 2.78
CA TYR A 26 -1.27 11.99 2.63
C TYR A 26 -1.59 11.61 1.18
N LYS A 27 -1.09 12.38 0.19
CA LYS A 27 -1.30 12.14 -1.25
C LYS A 27 -0.94 10.71 -1.69
N TYR A 28 0.00 10.06 -1.00
CA TYR A 28 0.41 8.69 -1.33
C TYR A 28 -0.57 7.62 -0.85
N PHE A 29 -1.49 7.92 0.07
CA PHE A 29 -2.47 6.95 0.58
C PHE A 29 -3.88 7.20 0.04
N TYR A 30 -4.11 8.33 -0.64
CA TYR A 30 -5.38 8.66 -1.29
C TYR A 30 -5.94 7.54 -2.17
N PRO A 31 -5.17 6.93 -3.10
CA PRO A 31 -5.69 5.86 -3.94
C PRO A 31 -6.21 4.68 -3.13
N THR A 32 -5.49 4.28 -2.08
CA THR A 32 -5.91 3.19 -1.19
C THR A 32 -7.18 3.54 -0.41
N LEU A 33 -7.30 4.77 0.07
CA LEU A 33 -8.51 5.23 0.77
C LEU A 33 -9.73 5.26 -0.14
N VAL A 34 -9.58 5.73 -1.38
CA VAL A 34 -10.66 5.75 -2.37
C VAL A 34 -11.08 4.32 -2.71
N MET A 35 -10.13 3.43 -3.03
CA MET A 35 -10.41 2.04 -3.33
C MET A 35 -11.04 1.29 -2.15
N GLY A 36 -10.55 1.53 -0.94
CA GLY A 36 -11.12 0.97 0.29
C GLY A 36 -12.55 1.44 0.51
N SER A 37 -12.83 2.73 0.26
CA SER A 37 -14.18 3.29 0.37
C SER A 37 -15.14 2.67 -0.65
N ILE A 38 -14.72 2.51 -1.91
CA ILE A 38 -15.49 1.82 -2.94
C ILE A 38 -15.77 0.37 -2.53
N TYR A 39 -14.75 -0.33 -2.04
CA TYR A 39 -14.87 -1.71 -1.59
C TYR A 39 -15.91 -1.88 -0.47
N ILE A 40 -15.85 -1.02 0.55
CA ILE A 40 -16.81 -0.99 1.67
C ILE A 40 -18.22 -0.71 1.16
N VAL A 41 -18.40 0.33 0.34
CA VAL A 41 -19.72 0.73 -0.17
C VAL A 41 -20.37 -0.37 -0.99
N MET A 42 -19.61 -1.03 -1.87
CA MET A 42 -20.13 -2.13 -2.70
C MET A 42 -20.62 -3.31 -1.86
N ILE A 43 -19.89 -3.68 -0.79
CA ILE A 43 -20.33 -4.74 0.13
C ILE A 43 -21.60 -4.31 0.88
N GLN A 44 -21.65 -3.08 1.40
CA GLN A 44 -22.84 -2.60 2.12
C GLN A 44 -24.08 -2.54 1.22
N ILE A 45 -23.94 -2.13 -0.05
CA ILE A 45 -25.04 -2.15 -1.03
C ILE A 45 -25.52 -3.58 -1.26
N ASN A 46 -24.61 -4.55 -1.41
CA ASN A 46 -24.97 -5.95 -1.59
C ASN A 46 -25.76 -6.49 -0.39
N ILE A 47 -25.31 -6.20 0.84
CA ILE A 47 -26.04 -6.56 2.07
C ILE A 47 -27.44 -5.92 2.11
N LEU A 48 -27.56 -4.64 1.72
CA LEU A 48 -28.84 -3.92 1.75
C LEU A 48 -29.86 -4.44 0.73
N ILE A 49 -29.40 -4.86 -0.45
CA ILE A 49 -30.28 -5.32 -1.54
C ILE A 49 -30.63 -6.79 -1.39
N GLU A 50 -29.64 -7.64 -1.12
CA GLU A 50 -29.79 -9.09 -1.17
C GLU A 50 -30.00 -9.71 0.23
N GLY A 51 -29.64 -9.01 1.30
CA GLY A 51 -29.77 -9.47 2.69
C GLY A 51 -28.65 -10.41 3.15
N HIS A 52 -27.83 -10.92 2.22
CA HIS A 52 -26.66 -11.77 2.47
C HIS A 52 -25.53 -11.39 1.50
N VAL A 53 -24.30 -11.83 1.80
CA VAL A 53 -23.15 -11.62 0.90
C VAL A 53 -22.74 -12.95 0.26
N TYR A 54 -22.80 -13.01 -1.07
CA TYR A 54 -22.26 -14.17 -1.79
C TYR A 54 -20.73 -14.24 -1.66
N ILE A 55 -20.22 -15.40 -1.24
CA ILE A 55 -18.76 -15.62 -1.06
C ILE A 55 -17.95 -15.36 -2.34
N LEU A 56 -18.53 -15.65 -3.51
CA LEU A 56 -17.91 -15.38 -4.81
C LEU A 56 -17.78 -13.88 -5.08
N PHE A 57 -18.81 -13.09 -4.76
CA PHE A 57 -18.78 -11.64 -4.92
C PHE A 57 -17.74 -11.01 -3.99
N PHE A 58 -17.76 -11.39 -2.70
CA PHE A 58 -16.77 -10.95 -1.73
C PHE A 58 -15.33 -11.33 -2.13
N GLY A 59 -15.12 -12.57 -2.55
CA GLY A 59 -13.82 -13.06 -3.01
C GLY A 59 -13.32 -12.30 -4.24
N GLY A 60 -14.19 -12.05 -5.21
CA GLY A 60 -13.87 -11.26 -6.41
C GLY A 60 -13.47 -9.82 -6.07
N MET A 61 -14.25 -9.15 -5.20
CA MET A 61 -13.94 -7.78 -4.77
C MET A 61 -12.65 -7.71 -3.93
N THR A 62 -12.42 -8.68 -3.06
CA THR A 62 -11.16 -8.81 -2.30
C THR A 62 -9.96 -8.96 -3.23
N ALA A 63 -10.08 -9.82 -4.25
CA ALA A 63 -9.02 -10.03 -5.23
C ALA A 63 -8.72 -8.75 -6.02
N LEU A 64 -9.76 -8.05 -6.49
CA LEU A 64 -9.61 -6.76 -7.19
C LEU A 64 -8.92 -5.70 -6.31
N PHE A 65 -9.33 -5.60 -5.05
CA PHE A 65 -8.71 -4.68 -4.11
C PHE A 65 -7.23 -5.02 -3.87
N TYR A 66 -6.90 -6.30 -3.69
CA TYR A 66 -5.51 -6.75 -3.54
C TYR A 66 -4.67 -6.47 -4.79
N ILE A 67 -5.18 -6.77 -5.98
CA ILE A 67 -4.54 -6.48 -7.27
C ILE A 67 -4.28 -4.98 -7.42
N SER A 68 -5.22 -4.13 -7.00
CA SER A 68 -5.03 -2.67 -7.05
C SER A 68 -3.86 -2.20 -6.18
N GLY A 69 -3.67 -2.80 -5.00
CA GLY A 69 -2.50 -2.56 -4.14
C GLY A 69 -1.19 -2.99 -4.80
N LEU A 70 -1.18 -4.16 -5.45
CA LEU A 70 -0.01 -4.64 -6.21
C LEU A 70 0.34 -3.71 -7.37
N LEU A 71 -0.65 -3.26 -8.15
CA LEU A 71 -0.44 -2.34 -9.26
C LEU A 71 0.11 -0.98 -8.78
N LEU A 72 -0.41 -0.46 -7.67
CA LEU A 72 0.12 0.75 -7.03
C LEU A 72 1.57 0.57 -6.57
N GLY A 73 1.88 -0.56 -5.94
CA GLY A 73 3.24 -0.91 -5.51
C GLY A 73 4.20 -1.03 -6.69
N PHE A 74 3.79 -1.73 -7.75
CA PHE A 74 4.56 -1.90 -8.97
C PHE A 74 4.83 -0.56 -9.65
N LYS A 75 3.82 0.29 -9.81
CA LYS A 75 3.97 1.64 -10.39
C LYS A 75 5.01 2.48 -9.64
N ARG A 76 5.00 2.44 -8.30
CA ARG A 76 6.01 3.12 -7.47
C ARG A 76 7.41 2.53 -7.65
N GLY A 77 7.51 1.21 -7.73
CA GLY A 77 8.76 0.50 -8.01
C GLY A 77 9.36 0.92 -9.34
N CYS A 78 8.56 0.92 -10.42
CA CYS A 78 9.00 1.37 -11.74
C CYS A 78 9.45 2.84 -11.72
N HIS A 79 8.66 3.73 -11.12
CA HIS A 79 9.03 5.14 -11.00
C HIS A 79 10.36 5.34 -10.25
N PHE A 80 10.56 4.60 -9.16
CA PHE A 80 11.82 4.61 -8.43
C PHE A 80 13.01 4.17 -9.31
N LEU A 81 12.87 3.06 -10.03
CA LEU A 81 13.92 2.55 -10.92
C LEU A 81 14.27 3.57 -12.00
N GLU A 82 13.26 4.16 -12.65
CA GLU A 82 13.46 5.15 -13.71
C GLU A 82 14.23 6.39 -13.21
N ILE A 83 13.84 6.92 -12.04
CA ILE A 83 14.51 8.09 -11.46
C ILE A 83 15.94 7.75 -11.02
N MET A 84 16.15 6.59 -10.41
CA MET A 84 17.47 6.16 -9.95
C MET A 84 18.43 5.83 -11.08
N ASP A 85 17.97 5.18 -12.15
CA ASP A 85 18.78 4.92 -13.34
C ASP A 85 19.21 6.24 -14.01
N LYS A 86 18.35 7.26 -14.00
CA LYS A 86 18.67 8.58 -14.56
C LYS A 86 19.68 9.37 -13.74
N HIS A 87 19.56 9.39 -12.41
CA HIS A 87 20.36 10.27 -11.54
C HIS A 87 21.55 9.57 -10.89
N TYR A 88 21.46 8.27 -10.63
CA TYR A 88 22.47 7.45 -9.97
C TYR A 88 22.75 6.13 -10.74
N PRO A 89 23.07 6.18 -12.05
CA PRO A 89 23.25 4.98 -12.89
C PRO A 89 24.38 4.07 -12.38
N ARG A 90 25.44 4.63 -11.77
CA ARG A 90 26.55 3.84 -11.20
C ARG A 90 26.09 2.99 -10.02
N THR A 91 25.24 3.54 -9.15
CA THR A 91 24.67 2.83 -7.99
C THR A 91 23.79 1.68 -8.48
N MET A 92 22.92 1.95 -9.45
CA MET A 92 22.04 0.95 -10.05
C MET A 92 22.81 -0.16 -10.77
N TYR A 93 23.85 0.20 -11.53
CA TYR A 93 24.73 -0.78 -12.18
C TYR A 93 25.41 -1.70 -11.17
N LYS A 94 25.99 -1.15 -10.08
CA LYS A 94 26.60 -1.95 -9.01
C LYS A 94 25.60 -2.92 -8.38
N PHE A 95 24.38 -2.45 -8.12
CA PHE A 95 23.32 -3.29 -7.56
C PHE A 95 22.92 -4.42 -8.52
N ASN A 96 22.70 -4.10 -9.80
CA ASN A 96 22.28 -5.07 -10.82
C ASN A 96 23.34 -6.14 -11.09
N MET A 97 24.62 -5.77 -11.08
CA MET A 97 25.73 -6.69 -11.30
C MET A 97 26.19 -7.42 -10.04
N SER A 98 25.65 -7.08 -8.87
CA SER A 98 26.01 -7.74 -7.61
C SER A 98 25.46 -9.16 -7.53
N THR A 99 26.36 -10.12 -7.36
CA THR A 99 26.04 -11.55 -7.11
C THR A 99 25.99 -11.88 -5.62
N LYS A 100 26.25 -10.90 -4.73
CA LYS A 100 26.26 -11.15 -3.29
C LYS A 100 24.84 -11.37 -2.76
N SER A 101 24.71 -12.29 -1.81
CA SER A 101 23.44 -12.59 -1.15
C SER A 101 22.88 -11.41 -0.34
N ASP A 102 23.75 -10.52 0.12
CA ASP A 102 23.43 -9.32 0.91
C ASP A 102 23.21 -8.05 0.07
N LYS A 103 23.16 -8.16 -1.27
CA LYS A 103 23.08 -7.01 -2.18
C LYS A 103 21.95 -6.03 -1.88
N PHE A 104 20.79 -6.52 -1.44
CA PHE A 104 19.65 -5.66 -1.09
C PHE A 104 19.92 -4.82 0.15
N LYS A 105 20.56 -5.39 1.18
CA LYS A 105 20.94 -4.66 2.39
C LYS A 105 22.02 -3.63 2.11
N ALA A 106 22.99 -3.97 1.25
CA ALA A 106 24.02 -3.04 0.82
C ALA A 106 23.41 -1.87 0.03
N PHE A 107 22.46 -2.16 -0.85
CA PHE A 107 21.75 -1.14 -1.62
C PHE A 107 20.90 -0.23 -0.73
N ASP A 108 20.19 -0.77 0.26
CA ASP A 108 19.43 0.04 1.21
C ASP A 108 20.33 1.03 1.97
N LYS A 109 21.54 0.61 2.38
CA LYS A 109 22.52 1.53 2.98
C LYS A 109 23.00 2.62 2.02
N GLU A 110 23.24 2.27 0.75
CA GLU A 110 23.59 3.27 -0.26
C GLU A 110 22.45 4.26 -0.50
N LEU A 111 21.19 3.80 -0.48
CA LEU A 111 20.01 4.66 -0.62
C LEU A 111 19.86 5.63 0.56
N GLU A 112 20.10 5.19 1.80
CA GLU A 112 20.08 6.06 2.98
C GLU A 112 21.09 7.20 2.83
N HIS A 113 22.30 6.90 2.37
CA HIS A 113 23.33 7.92 2.15
C HIS A 113 23.00 8.89 1.00
N ILE A 114 22.35 8.37 -0.06
CA ILE A 114 21.87 9.19 -1.17
C ILE A 114 20.75 10.12 -0.70
N GLU A 115 19.80 9.62 0.08
CA GLU A 115 18.63 10.37 0.56
C GLU A 115 19.03 11.64 1.33
N GLU A 116 20.12 11.61 2.10
CA GLU A 116 20.63 12.78 2.84
C GLU A 116 20.98 13.97 1.94
N ASN A 117 21.52 13.70 0.74
CA ASN A 117 22.13 14.71 -0.13
C ASN A 117 21.46 14.85 -1.51
N ALA A 118 20.45 14.05 -1.81
CA ALA A 118 19.84 14.04 -3.13
C ALA A 118 18.90 15.24 -3.39
N VAL A 119 18.64 15.48 -4.67
CA VAL A 119 17.58 16.37 -5.15
C VAL A 119 16.20 15.83 -4.79
N ASP A 120 15.22 16.73 -4.64
CA ASP A 120 13.88 16.39 -4.14
C ASP A 120 13.18 15.27 -4.92
N ILE A 121 13.37 15.22 -6.24
CA ILE A 121 12.78 14.17 -7.10
C ILE A 121 13.29 12.77 -6.73
N VAL A 122 14.57 12.65 -6.35
CA VAL A 122 15.17 11.38 -5.95
C VAL A 122 14.72 11.01 -4.53
N LYS A 123 14.65 11.99 -3.61
CA LYS A 123 14.07 11.78 -2.26
C LYS A 123 12.63 11.29 -2.35
N GLU A 124 11.81 11.89 -3.22
CA GLU A 124 10.44 11.47 -3.46
C GLU A 124 10.36 10.04 -4.02
N ALA A 125 11.24 9.69 -4.97
CA ALA A 125 11.31 8.33 -5.52
C ALA A 125 11.69 7.27 -4.46
N ILE A 126 12.68 7.55 -3.61
CA ILE A 126 13.09 6.68 -2.50
C ILE A 126 11.93 6.52 -1.50
N LEU A 127 11.28 7.62 -1.14
CA LEU A 127 10.10 7.59 -0.28
C LEU A 127 9.00 6.71 -0.89
N GLN A 128 8.66 6.88 -2.17
CA GLN A 128 7.63 6.09 -2.83
C GLN A 128 7.93 4.58 -2.81
N ARG A 129 9.19 4.17 -3.01
CA ARG A 129 9.64 2.77 -2.83
C ARG A 129 9.38 2.29 -1.40
N ASN A 130 9.81 3.07 -0.41
CA ASN A 130 9.68 2.72 1.01
C ASN A 130 8.20 2.61 1.43
N LEU A 131 7.30 3.35 0.78
CA LEU A 131 5.86 3.30 1.00
C LEU A 131 5.15 2.08 0.38
N ILE A 132 5.81 1.26 -0.45
CA ILE A 132 5.21 0.05 -1.04
C ILE A 132 4.74 -0.91 0.06
N LYS A 133 5.63 -1.24 1.01
CA LYS A 133 5.33 -2.17 2.10
C LYS A 133 4.20 -1.66 3.02
N PRO A 134 4.24 -0.40 3.53
CA PRO A 134 3.12 0.18 4.26
C PRO A 134 1.80 0.18 3.47
N THR A 135 1.84 0.45 2.17
CA THR A 135 0.62 0.47 1.34
C THR A 135 0.00 -0.92 1.23
N MET A 136 0.81 -1.96 1.05
CA MET A 136 0.33 -3.35 1.04
C MET A 136 -0.21 -3.77 2.40
N LEU A 137 0.43 -3.35 3.50
CA LEU A 137 -0.05 -3.62 4.85
C LEU A 137 -1.44 -3.01 5.09
N LEU A 138 -1.68 -1.78 4.63
CA LEU A 138 -2.98 -1.14 4.70
C LEU A 138 -4.05 -1.91 3.91
N HIS A 139 -3.73 -2.40 2.71
CA HIS A 139 -4.67 -3.21 1.93
C HIS A 139 -5.04 -4.50 2.65
N ILE A 140 -4.04 -5.22 3.18
CA ILE A 140 -4.27 -6.47 3.93
C ILE A 140 -5.12 -6.21 5.18
N GLU A 141 -4.83 -5.13 5.91
CA GLU A 141 -5.60 -4.76 7.10
C GLU A 141 -7.06 -4.44 6.77
N LEU A 142 -7.31 -3.69 5.69
CA LEU A 142 -8.67 -3.41 5.24
C LEU A 142 -9.41 -4.69 4.84
N ILE A 143 -8.74 -5.63 4.16
CA ILE A 143 -9.33 -6.95 3.85
C ILE A 143 -9.71 -7.69 5.13
N ILE A 144 -8.82 -7.76 6.13
CA ILE A 144 -9.09 -8.43 7.41
C ILE A 144 -10.28 -7.78 8.13
N ILE A 145 -10.33 -6.45 8.19
CA ILE A 145 -11.43 -5.70 8.82
C ILE A 145 -12.76 -6.04 8.15
N MET A 146 -12.79 -6.11 6.81
CA MET A 146 -13.99 -6.48 6.05
C MET A 146 -14.38 -7.93 6.33
N THR A 147 -13.45 -8.87 6.19
CA THR A 147 -13.71 -10.30 6.46
C THR A 147 -14.29 -10.51 7.85
N VAL A 148 -13.68 -9.94 8.90
CA VAL A 148 -14.16 -10.10 10.28
C VAL A 148 -15.56 -9.50 10.48
N SER A 149 -15.83 -8.37 9.82
CA SER A 149 -17.12 -7.69 9.94
C SER A 149 -18.26 -8.42 9.22
N ASP A 150 -17.92 -9.16 8.16
CA ASP A 150 -18.89 -9.78 7.26
C ASP A 150 -19.14 -11.27 7.58
N ILE A 151 -18.38 -11.91 8.47
CA ILE A 151 -18.56 -13.32 8.91
C ILE A 151 -20.01 -13.65 9.29
N ILE A 152 -20.74 -12.71 9.91
CA ILE A 152 -22.13 -12.90 10.35
C ILE A 152 -23.11 -12.91 9.16
N TYR A 153 -22.75 -12.27 8.03
CA TYR A 153 -23.60 -12.14 6.84
C TYR A 153 -23.27 -13.17 5.74
N PHE A 154 -22.28 -14.03 5.98
CA PHE A 154 -22.01 -15.25 5.18
C PHE A 154 -22.76 -16.49 5.70
N SER A 155 -23.34 -16.40 6.90
CA SER A 155 -24.11 -17.47 7.56
C SER A 155 -25.59 -17.38 7.20
#